data_AF-A0A960IQD2-F1
#
_entry.id   AF-A0A960IQD2-F1
#
_cell.length_a   1.000
_cell.length_b   1.000
_cell.length_c   1.000
_cell.angle_alpha   90.00
_cell.angle_beta   90.00
_cell.angle_gamma   90.00
#
_symmetry.space_group_name_H-M   'P 1'
#
loop_
_entity.id
_entity.type
_entity.pdbx_description
1 polymer ?
#
loop_
_entity_poly.entity_id
_entity_poly.type
_entity_poly.pdbx_seq_one_letter_code
_entity_poly.pdbx_strand_id
1 'polypeptide(L)'
;PSHSLLWPLFSSVIPSGASAGDAAALFGAASMLLDPGDSTHLVDEIRESGRPLIAQVGIGDAVVPEFAADRLVRLAALPRIGPAHTDILAAGEISELGPDGRALQEIWPLHSSSLTFGFMGHLIFAEDAAQPLLNTWLDQRISGAGIPGERAPTG
;
A
#
# COMPACT_ATOMS: atom_id res chain seq x y z
N PRO A 1 -12.74 -7.44 -12.30
CA PRO A 1 -13.46 -6.28 -12.90
C PRO A 1 -12.67 -5.00 -12.67
N SER A 2 -12.18 -4.35 -13.73
CA SER A 2 -11.38 -3.11 -13.64
C SER A 2 -12.24 -1.93 -13.17
N HIS A 3 -11.75 -1.19 -12.17
CA HIS A 3 -12.39 -0.07 -11.48
C HIS A 3 -12.41 1.27 -12.27
N SER A 4 -12.25 1.25 -13.60
CA SER A 4 -12.22 2.48 -14.42
C SER A 4 -13.43 2.58 -15.36
N LEU A 5 -14.15 3.69 -15.28
CA LEU A 5 -15.26 4.04 -16.17
C LEU A 5 -14.83 4.23 -17.63
N LEU A 6 -13.53 4.44 -17.88
CA LEU A 6 -12.98 4.63 -19.23
C LEU A 6 -12.63 3.30 -19.92
N TRP A 7 -12.63 2.18 -19.19
CA TRP A 7 -12.24 0.89 -19.75
C TRP A 7 -12.98 0.46 -21.04
N PRO A 8 -14.29 0.75 -21.23
CA PRO A 8 -14.97 0.42 -22.48
C PRO A 8 -14.28 0.96 -23.74
N LEU A 9 -13.57 2.09 -23.65
CA LEU A 9 -12.82 2.70 -24.76
C LEU A 9 -11.56 1.91 -25.16
N PHE A 10 -11.05 1.07 -24.27
CA PHE A 10 -9.82 0.30 -24.45
C PHE A 10 -10.06 -1.21 -24.57
N SER A 11 -11.32 -1.64 -24.60
CA SER A 11 -11.73 -3.05 -24.68
C SER A 11 -11.20 -3.78 -25.92
N SER A 12 -10.85 -3.05 -26.98
CA SER A 12 -10.25 -3.59 -28.22
C SER A 12 -8.77 -3.97 -28.08
N VAL A 13 -8.12 -3.63 -26.97
CA VAL A 13 -6.71 -3.99 -26.71
C VAL A 13 -6.55 -5.50 -26.45
N ILE A 14 -7.61 -6.18 -26.02
CA ILE A 14 -7.57 -7.60 -25.70
C ILE A 14 -8.06 -8.40 -26.91
N PRO A 15 -7.21 -9.22 -27.54
CA PRO A 15 -7.61 -10.04 -28.68
C PRO A 15 -8.74 -11.00 -28.31
N SER A 16 -9.68 -11.17 -29.23
CA SER A 16 -10.70 -12.22 -29.14
C SER A 16 -10.03 -13.59 -29.06
N GLY A 17 -10.29 -14.34 -27.99
CA GLY A 17 -9.67 -15.65 -27.75
C GLY A 17 -8.47 -15.63 -26.79
N ALA A 18 -8.09 -14.47 -26.24
CA ALA A 18 -7.10 -14.40 -25.18
C ALA A 18 -7.52 -15.24 -23.97
N SER A 19 -6.55 -15.95 -23.36
CA SER A 19 -6.81 -16.62 -22.09
C SER A 19 -7.10 -15.59 -20.99
N ALA A 20 -7.71 -16.02 -19.88
CA ALA A 20 -7.94 -15.13 -18.75
C ALA A 20 -6.64 -14.49 -18.22
N GLY A 21 -5.52 -15.23 -18.26
CA GLY A 21 -4.21 -14.72 -17.87
C GLY A 21 -3.67 -13.68 -18.85
N ASP A 22 -3.75 -13.94 -20.16
CA ASP A 22 -3.29 -13.00 -21.19
C ASP A 22 -4.12 -11.72 -21.19
N ALA A 23 -5.43 -11.85 -21.01
CA ALA A 23 -6.32 -10.72 -20.84
C ALA A 23 -5.87 -9.88 -19.63
N ALA A 24 -5.66 -10.48 -18.46
CA ALA A 24 -5.22 -9.77 -17.26
C ALA A 24 -3.86 -9.08 -17.43
N ALA A 25 -2.92 -9.72 -18.13
CA ALA A 25 -1.61 -9.12 -18.45
C ALA A 25 -1.74 -7.91 -19.39
N LEU A 26 -2.55 -8.03 -20.45
CA LEU A 26 -2.84 -6.94 -21.39
C LEU A 26 -3.60 -5.78 -20.72
N PHE A 27 -4.55 -6.09 -19.84
CA PHE A 27 -5.22 -5.12 -18.99
C PHE A 27 -4.21 -4.34 -18.15
N GLY A 28 -3.32 -5.04 -17.43
CA GLY A 28 -2.29 -4.39 -16.61
C GLY A 28 -1.35 -3.52 -17.44
N ALA A 29 -0.88 -4.03 -18.58
CA ALA A 29 -0.01 -3.29 -19.49
C ALA A 29 -0.70 -2.03 -20.08
N ALA A 30 -1.97 -2.15 -20.48
CA ALA A 30 -2.75 -1.03 -20.99
C ALA A 30 -2.99 0.03 -19.91
N SER A 31 -3.36 -0.38 -18.69
CA SER A 31 -3.49 0.54 -17.55
C SER A 31 -2.19 1.30 -17.29
N MET A 32 -1.05 0.60 -17.27
CA MET A 32 0.27 1.20 -17.07
C MET A 32 0.67 2.16 -18.22
N LEU A 33 0.38 1.82 -19.48
CA LEU A 33 0.72 2.69 -20.61
C LEU A 33 -0.21 3.93 -20.72
N LEU A 34 -1.47 3.78 -20.34
CA LEU A 34 -2.50 4.80 -20.51
C LEU A 34 -2.67 5.69 -19.28
N ASP A 35 -2.27 5.21 -18.11
CA ASP A 35 -2.22 5.98 -16.86
C ASP A 35 -0.76 6.18 -16.43
N PRO A 36 -0.02 7.11 -17.05
CA PRO A 36 1.33 7.46 -16.61
C PRO A 36 1.35 8.07 -15.20
N GLY A 37 0.19 8.44 -14.65
CA GLY A 37 0.01 8.85 -13.26
C GLY A 37 -0.19 7.67 -12.30
N ASP A 38 -0.26 6.43 -12.79
CA ASP A 38 -0.37 5.25 -11.94
C ASP A 38 0.91 5.14 -11.08
N SER A 39 0.72 5.34 -9.78
CA SER A 39 1.78 5.31 -8.78
C SER A 39 2.62 4.03 -8.80
N THR A 40 2.11 2.93 -9.38
CA THR A 40 2.85 1.66 -9.51
C THR A 40 4.10 1.78 -10.40
N HIS A 41 4.16 2.77 -11.30
CA HIS A 41 5.37 3.09 -12.08
C HIS A 41 6.54 3.58 -11.23
N LEU A 42 6.25 4.21 -10.09
CA LEU A 42 7.27 4.80 -9.22
C LEU A 42 7.80 3.78 -8.21
N VAL A 43 7.16 2.62 -8.06
CA VAL A 43 7.49 1.67 -6.98
C VAL A 43 8.87 1.04 -7.20
N ASP A 44 9.21 0.68 -8.43
CA ASP A 44 10.55 0.17 -8.75
C ASP A 44 11.63 1.24 -8.51
N GLU A 45 11.38 2.50 -8.89
CA GLU A 45 12.30 3.61 -8.61
C GLU A 45 12.47 3.84 -7.10
N ILE A 46 11.37 3.81 -6.32
CA ILE A 46 11.39 3.95 -4.86
C ILE A 46 12.17 2.79 -4.21
N ARG A 47 12.07 1.57 -4.76
CA ARG A 47 12.86 0.42 -4.31
C ARG A 47 14.34 0.62 -4.61
N GLU A 48 14.69 0.93 -5.87
CA GLU A 48 16.07 1.03 -6.34
C GLU A 48 16.83 2.21 -5.71
N SER A 49 16.15 3.32 -5.47
CA SER A 49 16.71 4.49 -4.80
C SER A 49 16.91 4.29 -3.29
N GLY A 50 16.39 3.20 -2.71
CA GLY A 50 16.42 2.95 -1.27
C GLY A 50 15.61 3.99 -0.47
N ARG A 51 14.70 4.72 -1.13
CA ARG A 51 13.89 5.75 -0.47
C ARG A 51 13.05 5.12 0.64
N PRO A 52 12.96 5.74 1.83
CA PRO A 52 12.11 5.22 2.90
C PRO A 52 10.64 5.12 2.47
N LEU A 53 9.97 4.03 2.85
CA LEU A 53 8.57 3.79 2.52
C LEU A 53 7.91 2.90 3.58
N ILE A 54 6.87 3.40 4.23
CA ILE A 54 5.97 2.57 5.01
C ILE A 54 4.64 2.40 4.30
N ALA A 55 4.11 1.19 4.33
CA ALA A 55 2.75 0.88 3.89
C ALA A 55 1.94 0.43 5.11
N GLN A 56 0.80 1.08 5.35
CA GLN A 56 -0.16 0.66 6.36
C GLN A 56 -1.40 0.14 5.65
N VAL A 57 -1.81 -1.07 5.98
CA VAL A 57 -2.93 -1.76 5.34
C VAL A 57 -3.98 -2.07 6.40
N GLY A 58 -5.22 -1.70 6.12
CA GLY A 58 -6.34 -2.08 6.98
C GLY A 58 -6.83 -3.47 6.65
N ILE A 59 -6.94 -4.29 7.70
CA ILE A 59 -7.39 -5.67 7.56
C ILE A 59 -8.86 -5.67 7.16
N GLY A 60 -9.15 -6.37 6.05
CA GLY A 60 -10.48 -6.47 5.46
C GLY A 60 -11.01 -5.20 4.79
N ASP A 61 -10.12 -4.27 4.38
CA ASP A 61 -10.50 -3.13 3.53
C ASP A 61 -11.31 -3.61 2.31
N ALA A 62 -12.55 -3.13 2.21
CA ALA A 62 -13.48 -3.45 1.13
C ALA A 62 -13.55 -2.36 0.05
N VAL A 63 -12.88 -1.24 0.28
CA VAL A 63 -12.77 -0.11 -0.66
C VAL A 63 -11.54 -0.29 -1.55
N VAL A 64 -10.39 -0.55 -0.95
CA VAL A 64 -9.14 -0.91 -1.63
C VAL A 64 -8.86 -2.39 -1.37
N PRO A 65 -9.04 -3.27 -2.38
CA PRO A 65 -8.86 -4.69 -2.19
C PRO A 65 -7.43 -5.08 -1.81
N GLU A 66 -7.29 -6.15 -1.03
CA GLU A 66 -6.01 -6.66 -0.52
C GLU A 66 -4.96 -6.90 -1.63
N PHE A 67 -5.37 -7.34 -2.82
CA PHE A 67 -4.42 -7.58 -3.93
C PHE A 67 -3.67 -6.31 -4.36
N ALA A 68 -4.25 -5.13 -4.17
CA ALA A 68 -3.59 -3.87 -4.50
C ALA A 68 -2.46 -3.58 -3.51
N ALA A 69 -2.71 -3.84 -2.22
CA ALA A 69 -1.71 -3.76 -1.18
C ALA A 69 -0.61 -4.83 -1.36
N ASP A 70 -0.98 -6.08 -1.65
CA ASP A 70 -0.02 -7.16 -1.93
C ASP A 70 0.91 -6.80 -3.09
N ARG A 71 0.35 -6.26 -4.19
CA ARG A 71 1.15 -5.79 -5.32
C ARG A 71 2.16 -4.71 -4.91
N LEU A 72 1.73 -3.69 -4.17
CA LEU A 72 2.63 -2.63 -3.70
C LEU A 72 3.75 -3.20 -2.82
N VAL A 73 3.40 -4.02 -1.83
CA VAL A 73 4.34 -4.61 -0.87
C VAL A 73 5.40 -5.45 -1.58
N ARG A 74 4.99 -6.27 -2.55
CA ARG A 74 5.90 -7.11 -3.34
C ARG A 74 6.83 -6.28 -4.23
N LEU A 75 6.27 -5.32 -4.97
CA LEU A 75 7.08 -4.48 -5.87
C LEU A 75 8.08 -3.63 -5.06
N ALA A 76 7.66 -3.10 -3.91
CA ALA A 76 8.52 -2.36 -3.01
C ALA A 76 9.41 -3.27 -2.13
N ALA A 77 9.25 -4.61 -2.17
CA ALA A 77 9.96 -5.55 -1.30
C ALA A 77 9.94 -5.13 0.18
N LEU A 78 8.77 -4.75 0.71
CA LEU A 78 8.65 -4.29 2.09
C LEU A 78 8.67 -5.47 3.07
N PRO A 79 9.47 -5.43 4.14
CA PRO A 79 9.36 -6.39 5.24
C PRO A 79 8.13 -6.06 6.09
N ARG A 80 7.49 -7.08 6.68
CA ARG A 80 6.37 -6.89 7.61
C ARG A 80 6.90 -6.60 9.01
N ILE A 81 6.31 -5.62 9.69
CA ILE A 81 6.52 -5.42 11.12
C ILE A 81 5.37 -6.04 11.92
N GLY A 82 5.70 -6.91 12.87
CA GLY A 82 4.72 -7.63 13.67
C GLY A 82 4.09 -8.84 12.96
N PRO A 83 3.05 -9.45 13.58
CA PRO A 83 2.44 -10.68 13.07
C PRO A 83 1.66 -10.47 11.78
N ALA A 84 1.62 -11.51 10.95
CA ALA A 84 0.77 -11.56 9.77
C ALA A 84 -0.70 -11.75 10.16
N HIS A 85 -1.59 -10.96 9.56
CA HIS A 85 -3.04 -11.05 9.69
C HIS A 85 -3.75 -11.19 8.33
N THR A 86 -3.02 -10.95 7.23
CA THR A 86 -3.46 -11.09 5.84
C THR A 86 -2.56 -12.06 5.08
N ASP A 87 -2.95 -12.41 3.85
CA ASP A 87 -2.16 -13.28 2.96
C ASP A 87 -1.14 -12.49 2.11
N ILE A 88 -0.94 -11.20 2.42
CA ILE A 88 0.06 -10.36 1.75
C ILE A 88 1.46 -10.97 1.90
N LEU A 89 2.18 -11.11 0.78
CA LEU A 89 3.54 -11.64 0.80
C LEU A 89 4.57 -10.53 0.98
N ALA A 90 5.00 -10.33 2.23
CA ALA A 90 6.10 -9.45 2.58
C ALA A 90 7.48 -10.04 2.24
N ALA A 91 8.50 -9.19 2.12
CA ALA A 91 9.88 -9.59 1.83
C ALA A 91 10.60 -10.27 3.01
N GLY A 92 9.96 -10.32 4.17
CA GLY A 92 10.48 -10.87 5.41
C GLY A 92 9.70 -10.32 6.60
N GLU A 93 10.12 -10.68 7.81
CA GLU A 93 9.56 -10.16 9.06
C GLU A 93 10.65 -9.42 9.84
N ILE A 94 10.28 -8.28 10.42
CA ILE A 94 11.12 -7.46 11.29
C ILE A 94 10.39 -7.19 12.60
N SER A 95 11.15 -7.11 13.70
CA SER A 95 10.62 -6.79 15.03
C SER A 95 10.59 -5.28 15.31
N GLU A 96 11.40 -4.51 14.61
CA GLU A 96 11.55 -3.07 14.79
C GLU A 96 11.83 -2.37 13.46
N LEU A 97 11.44 -1.09 13.37
CA LEU A 97 11.68 -0.28 12.17
C LEU A 97 13.15 0.10 12.07
N GLY A 98 13.84 -0.47 11.07
CA GLY A 98 15.23 -0.18 10.77
C GLY A 98 15.48 1.24 10.24
N PRO A 99 16.74 1.64 10.11
CA PRO A 99 17.11 2.97 9.63
C PRO A 99 16.70 3.23 8.16
N ASP A 100 16.55 2.18 7.35
CA ASP A 100 16.01 2.27 6.00
C ASP A 100 14.56 2.80 5.98
N GLY A 101 13.83 2.66 7.10
CA GLY A 101 12.46 3.13 7.26
C GLY A 101 11.52 2.45 6.27
N ARG A 102 11.71 1.14 6.05
CA ARG A 102 10.89 0.35 5.15
C ARG A 102 10.09 -0.69 5.91
N ALA A 103 8.76 -0.63 5.84
CA ALA A 103 7.91 -1.62 6.50
C ALA A 103 6.50 -1.70 5.90
N LEU A 104 5.90 -2.88 6.00
CA LEU A 104 4.46 -3.11 5.94
C LEU A 104 3.93 -3.26 7.38
N GLN A 105 2.87 -2.55 7.72
CA GLN A 105 2.09 -2.74 8.95
C GLN A 105 0.64 -3.09 8.60
N GLU A 106 0.10 -4.10 9.26
CA GLU A 106 -1.30 -4.50 9.14
C GLU A 106 -2.07 -4.02 10.38
N ILE A 107 -3.23 -3.39 10.17
CA ILE A 107 -3.96 -2.68 11.21
C ILE A 107 -5.40 -3.17 11.26
N TRP A 108 -5.84 -3.57 12.45
CA TRP A 108 -7.24 -3.90 12.71
C TRP A 108 -8.07 -2.62 12.87
N PRO A 109 -9.25 -2.51 12.23
CA PRO A 109 -10.19 -1.43 12.50
C PRO A 109 -10.96 -1.69 13.82
N LEU A 110 -10.30 -1.42 14.95
CA LEU A 110 -10.76 -1.83 16.29
C LEU A 110 -12.10 -1.20 16.69
N HIS A 111 -12.42 -0.01 16.18
CA HIS A 111 -13.65 0.72 16.52
C HIS A 111 -14.79 0.50 15.51
N SER A 112 -14.88 -0.70 14.91
CA SER A 112 -15.83 -1.01 13.85
C SER A 112 -16.91 -2.02 14.26
N SER A 113 -18.12 -1.86 13.70
CA SER A 113 -19.15 -2.89 13.71
C SER A 113 -18.93 -3.85 12.54
N SER A 114 -19.51 -5.05 12.57
CA SER A 114 -19.45 -5.96 11.42
C SER A 114 -20.00 -5.34 10.12
N LEU A 115 -20.97 -4.44 10.21
CA LEU A 115 -21.55 -3.73 9.06
C LEU A 115 -20.57 -2.71 8.45
N THR A 116 -19.73 -2.09 9.28
CA THR A 116 -18.82 -1.02 8.84
C THR A 116 -17.37 -1.47 8.72
N PHE A 117 -17.06 -2.72 9.12
CA PHE A 117 -15.71 -3.27 9.20
C PHE A 117 -14.88 -2.99 7.95
N GLY A 118 -15.40 -3.32 6.75
CA GLY A 118 -14.64 -3.14 5.51
C GLY A 118 -14.40 -1.69 5.11
N PHE A 119 -15.32 -0.78 5.44
CA PHE A 119 -15.11 0.65 5.22
C PHE A 119 -14.16 1.24 6.27
N MET A 120 -14.20 0.76 7.51
CA MET A 120 -13.26 1.18 8.56
C MET A 120 -11.85 0.66 8.29
N GLY A 121 -11.69 -0.52 7.67
CA GLY A 121 -10.41 -0.99 7.13
C GLY A 121 -9.78 0.03 6.17
N HIS A 122 -10.58 0.75 5.38
CA HIS A 122 -10.07 1.82 4.53
C HIS A 122 -9.61 3.07 5.31
N LEU A 123 -10.22 3.32 6.46
CA LEU A 123 -9.98 4.50 7.28
C LEU A 123 -9.03 4.24 8.45
N ILE A 124 -8.17 3.23 8.37
CA ILE A 124 -7.20 2.90 9.43
C ILE A 124 -6.27 4.05 9.81
N PHE A 125 -6.09 5.06 8.95
CA PHE A 125 -5.33 6.27 9.30
C PHE A 125 -5.98 7.09 10.43
N ALA A 126 -7.26 6.85 10.73
CA ALA A 126 -7.96 7.43 11.87
C ALA A 126 -7.88 6.54 13.14
N GLU A 127 -7.33 5.32 13.05
CA GLU A 127 -7.15 4.43 14.20
C GLU A 127 -5.88 4.80 14.97
N ASP A 128 -5.95 4.80 16.30
CA ASP A 128 -4.79 5.07 17.17
C ASP A 128 -3.62 4.09 16.89
N ALA A 129 -3.94 2.85 16.50
CA ALA A 129 -2.95 1.83 16.17
C ALA A 129 -2.06 2.19 14.96
N ALA A 130 -2.50 3.10 14.08
CA ALA A 130 -1.69 3.58 12.95
C ALA A 130 -0.64 4.62 13.35
N GLN A 131 -0.83 5.30 14.47
CA GLN A 131 -0.01 6.46 14.83
C GLN A 131 1.41 6.11 15.28
N PRO A 132 1.69 5.08 16.11
CA PRO A 132 3.02 4.86 16.67
C PRO A 132 4.11 4.62 15.62
N LEU A 133 3.85 3.75 14.64
CA LEU A 133 4.83 3.44 13.60
C LEU A 133 5.02 4.63 12.66
N LEU A 134 3.93 5.29 12.25
CA LEU A 134 3.99 6.49 11.41
C LEU A 134 4.81 7.60 12.09
N ASN A 135 4.55 7.85 13.37
CA ASN A 135 5.29 8.84 14.15
C ASN A 135 6.77 8.49 14.28
N THR A 136 7.09 7.22 14.57
CA THR A 136 8.48 6.74 14.64
C THR A 136 9.19 6.94 13.30
N TRP A 137 8.52 6.57 12.20
CA TRP A 137 9.05 6.74 10.85
C TRP A 137 9.30 8.22 10.55
N LEU A 138 8.33 9.11 10.82
CA LEU A 138 8.45 10.55 10.63
C LEU A 138 9.61 11.14 11.46
N ASP A 139 9.71 10.79 12.74
CA ASP A 139 10.78 11.29 13.62
C ASP A 139 12.16 10.90 13.13
N GLN A 140 12.33 9.65 12.66
CA GLN A 140 13.58 9.19 12.07
C GLN A 140 13.94 9.96 10.79
N ARG A 141 12.95 10.37 9.98
CA ARG A 141 13.20 11.15 8.75
C ARG A 141 13.52 12.62 9.06
N ILE A 142 12.78 13.24 9.98
CA ILE A 142 13.01 14.63 10.42
C ILE A 142 14.39 14.76 11.07
N SER A 143 14.71 13.84 12.00
CA SER A 143 16.01 13.80 12.68
C SER A 143 17.15 13.52 11.71
N GLY A 144 16.96 12.60 10.75
CA GLY A 144 17.95 12.30 9.70
C GLY A 144 18.17 13.45 8.71
N ALA A 145 17.16 14.32 8.50
CA ALA A 145 17.24 15.50 7.65
C ALA A 145 17.81 16.75 8.35
N GLY A 146 18.06 16.68 9.66
CA GLY A 146 18.56 17.82 10.45
C GLY A 146 17.54 18.95 10.63
N ILE A 147 16.24 18.68 10.48
CA ILE A 147 15.17 19.65 10.69
C ILE A 147 14.77 19.60 12.19
N PRO A 148 14.85 20.71 12.95
CA PRO A 148 14.43 20.73 14.35
C PRO A 148 12.93 20.41 14.48
N GLY A 149 12.58 19.37 15.24
CA GLY A 149 11.20 18.96 15.47
C GLY A 149 10.53 19.79 16.56
N GLU A 150 9.78 20.82 16.19
CA GLU A 150 8.70 21.34 17.05
C GLU A 150 7.40 20.67 16.63
N ARG A 151 6.93 19.67 17.40
CA ARG A 151 5.53 19.26 17.31
C ARG A 151 4.70 20.21 18.15
N ALA A 152 3.71 20.85 17.55
CA ALA A 152 2.66 21.51 18.31
C ALA A 152 1.95 20.48 19.21
N PRO A 153 1.58 20.84 20.45
CA PRO A 153 0.86 19.93 21.33
C PRO A 153 -0.50 19.59 20.70
N THR A 154 -0.79 18.29 20.60
CA THR A 154 -2.13 17.81 20.31
C THR A 154 -3.03 18.15 21.50
N GLY A 155 -4.01 19.03 21.28
CA GLY A 155 -5.09 19.29 22.23
C GLY A 155 -6.17 18.23 22.20
#